data_AF-A0A4R3A8E3-F1
#
_entry.id   AF-A0A4R3A8E3-F1
#
_cell.length_a   1.000
_cell.length_b   1.000
_cell.length_c   1.000
_cell.angle_alpha   90.00
_cell.angle_beta   90.00
_cell.angle_gamma   90.00
#
_symmetry.space_group_name_H-M   'P 1'
#
loop_
_entity.id
_entity.type
_entity.pdbx_description
1 polymer ?
#
loop_
_entity_poly.entity_id
_entity_poly.type
_entity_poly.pdbx_seq_one_letter_code
_entity_poly.pdbx_strand_id
1 'polypeptide(L)'
;MVKIDSDWFFARLKEIGSSSSELAKHLKLDPSSVSRMLKGERKMSAEEQDGVAEYLKVSPLEIAAHRRGGVIGFAEDNQTSYDSATDVSEFPAEQRPRRMRQEGLDLEATNFYDRVRGCMKGTVTIAAGVDLTAPVEPDWVEAYED
;
A
#
# COMPACT_ATOMS: atom_id res chain seq x y z
N MET A 1 -11.90 -9.98 10.88
CA MET A 1 -12.82 -8.82 11.01
C MET A 1 -11.98 -7.66 11.50
N VAL A 2 -11.82 -6.62 10.69
CA VAL A 2 -10.96 -5.47 11.02
C VAL A 2 -11.56 -4.78 12.25
N LYS A 3 -10.80 -4.73 13.35
CA LYS A 3 -11.25 -4.08 14.58
C LYS A 3 -11.08 -2.57 14.39
N ILE A 4 -12.19 -1.85 14.32
CA ILE A 4 -12.18 -0.38 14.37
C ILE A 4 -11.72 0.04 15.77
N ASP A 5 -10.91 1.08 15.84
CA ASP A 5 -10.48 1.70 17.10
C ASP A 5 -11.62 2.55 17.69
N SER A 6 -12.62 1.89 18.26
CA SER A 6 -13.82 2.54 18.79
C SER A 6 -13.51 3.48 19.96
N ASP A 7 -12.54 3.12 20.80
CA ASP A 7 -12.17 3.89 21.97
C ASP A 7 -11.60 5.25 21.57
N TRP A 8 -10.80 5.31 20.51
CA TRP A 8 -10.30 6.56 19.96
C TRP A 8 -11.43 7.50 19.50
N PHE A 9 -12.44 6.99 18.78
CA PHE A 9 -13.56 7.82 18.33
C PHE A 9 -14.36 8.40 19.52
N PHE A 10 -14.63 7.59 20.55
CA PHE A 10 -15.36 8.06 21.73
C PHE A 10 -14.53 9.03 22.58
N ALA A 11 -13.22 8.80 22.71
CA ALA A 11 -12.30 9.73 23.36
C ALA A 11 -12.31 11.09 22.65
N ARG A 12 -12.22 11.08 21.30
CA ARG A 12 -12.19 12.32 20.51
C ARG A 12 -13.51 13.10 20.58
N LEU A 13 -14.65 12.41 20.57
CA LEU A 13 -15.95 13.06 20.78
C LEU A 13 -16.03 13.72 22.17
N LYS A 14 -15.51 13.05 23.20
CA LYS A 14 -15.47 13.57 24.57
C LYS A 14 -14.58 14.81 24.70
N GLU A 15 -13.45 14.85 24.02
CA GLU A 15 -12.56 16.03 24.00
C GLU A 15 -13.24 17.27 23.41
N ILE A 16 -14.06 17.08 22.37
CA ILE A 16 -14.81 18.15 21.71
C ILE A 16 -16.07 18.52 22.51
N GLY A 17 -16.42 17.72 23.53
CA GLY A 17 -17.65 17.88 24.32
C GLY A 17 -18.92 17.49 23.56
N SER A 18 -18.77 16.69 22.51
CA SER A 18 -19.86 16.24 21.64
C SER A 18 -20.27 14.80 21.94
N SER A 19 -21.49 14.43 21.52
CA SER A 19 -21.99 13.05 21.59
C SER A 19 -22.15 12.42 20.20
N SER A 20 -22.17 11.09 20.14
CA SER A 20 -22.47 10.36 18.90
C SER A 20 -23.82 10.74 18.28
N SER A 21 -24.77 11.20 19.10
CA SER A 21 -26.08 11.69 18.64
C SER A 21 -25.99 13.05 17.94
N GLU A 22 -25.06 13.92 18.34
CA GLU A 22 -24.81 15.19 17.66
C GLU A 22 -24.05 14.99 16.35
N LEU A 23 -23.09 14.08 16.34
CA LEU A 23 -22.42 13.63 15.11
C LEU A 23 -23.45 13.08 14.10
N ALA A 24 -24.43 12.30 14.56
CA ALA A 24 -25.50 11.79 13.72
C ALA A 24 -26.36 12.90 13.09
N LYS A 25 -26.67 13.95 13.85
CA LYS A 25 -27.38 15.14 13.32
C LYS A 25 -26.55 15.85 12.25
N HIS A 26 -25.24 15.99 12.46
CA HIS A 26 -24.33 16.61 11.48
C HIS A 26 -24.30 15.81 10.16
N LEU A 27 -24.19 14.48 10.26
CA LEU A 27 -24.15 13.57 9.12
C LEU A 27 -25.52 13.29 8.48
N LYS A 28 -26.63 13.78 9.07
CA LYS A 28 -28.01 13.45 8.69
C LYS A 28 -28.28 11.93 8.69
N LEU A 29 -27.65 11.22 9.61
CA LEU A 29 -27.79 9.77 9.80
C LEU A 29 -28.57 9.44 11.07
N ASP A 30 -29.10 8.22 11.13
CA ASP A 30 -29.73 7.72 12.34
C ASP A 30 -28.67 7.48 13.46
N PRO A 31 -28.94 7.87 14.72
CA PRO A 31 -28.01 7.67 15.83
C PRO A 31 -27.55 6.22 16.02
N SER A 32 -28.42 5.25 15.75
CA SER A 32 -28.05 3.83 15.83
C SER A 32 -27.06 3.44 14.73
N SER A 33 -27.20 4.02 13.53
CA SER A 33 -26.28 3.77 12.42
C SER A 33 -24.89 4.29 12.72
N VAL A 34 -24.78 5.50 13.31
CA VAL A 34 -23.50 6.07 13.75
C VAL A 34 -22.88 5.25 14.88
N SER A 35 -23.67 4.82 15.86
CA SER A 35 -23.16 3.98 16.96
C SER A 35 -22.56 2.67 16.44
N ARG A 36 -23.25 1.99 15.52
CA ARG A 36 -22.78 0.75 14.88
C ARG A 36 -21.57 0.99 13.97
N MET A 37 -21.50 2.15 13.32
CA MET A 37 -20.35 2.56 12.51
C MET A 37 -19.09 2.75 13.37
N LEU A 38 -19.19 3.49 14.48
CA LEU A 38 -18.06 3.74 15.37
C LEU A 38 -17.60 2.48 16.11
N LYS A 39 -18.51 1.52 16.37
CA LYS A 39 -18.21 0.20 16.94
C LYS A 39 -17.62 -0.79 15.94
N GLY A 40 -17.58 -0.46 14.65
CA GLY A 40 -17.14 -1.37 13.59
C GLY A 40 -18.11 -2.50 13.25
N GLU A 41 -19.34 -2.44 13.75
CA GLU A 41 -20.43 -3.34 13.34
C GLU A 41 -20.97 -2.98 11.94
N ARG A 42 -20.75 -1.75 11.49
CA ARG A 42 -21.11 -1.24 10.16
C ARG A 42 -19.88 -0.63 9.48
N LYS A 43 -19.74 -0.87 8.18
CA LYS A 43 -18.71 -0.22 7.35
C LYS A 43 -19.07 1.26 7.16
N MET A 44 -18.10 2.13 7.43
CA MET A 44 -18.14 3.56 7.10
C MET A 44 -17.88 3.76 5.60
N SER A 45 -18.72 4.57 4.94
CA SER A 45 -18.55 5.04 3.56
C SER A 45 -17.48 6.15 3.47
N ALA A 46 -16.99 6.45 2.27
CA ALA A 46 -16.07 7.57 2.05
C ALA A 46 -16.69 8.93 2.41
N GLU A 47 -17.95 9.16 2.01
CA GLU A 47 -18.69 10.39 2.35
C GLU A 47 -18.90 10.54 3.86
N GLU A 48 -19.20 9.43 4.55
CA GLU A 48 -19.34 9.39 6.01
C GLU A 48 -18.00 9.69 6.69
N GLN A 49 -16.90 9.20 6.12
CA GLN A 49 -15.54 9.45 6.61
C GLN A 49 -15.17 10.94 6.51
N ASP A 50 -15.46 11.58 5.37
CA ASP A 50 -15.21 13.00 5.16
C ASP A 50 -16.04 13.86 6.12
N GLY A 51 -17.31 13.51 6.33
CA GLY A 51 -18.18 14.21 7.28
C GLY A 51 -17.75 14.05 8.74
N VAL A 52 -17.20 12.90 9.11
CA VAL A 52 -16.60 12.68 10.45
C VAL A 52 -15.29 13.46 10.57
N ALA A 53 -14.49 13.55 9.50
CA ALA A 53 -13.25 14.34 9.46
C ALA A 53 -13.51 15.82 9.68
N GLU A 54 -14.48 16.37 8.97
CA GLU A 54 -14.94 17.75 9.12
C GLU A 54 -15.43 18.03 10.54
N TYR A 55 -16.26 17.13 11.09
CA TYR A 55 -16.83 17.30 12.42
C TYR A 55 -15.78 17.23 13.54
N LEU A 56 -14.86 16.27 13.46
CA LEU A 56 -13.81 16.08 14.46
C LEU A 56 -12.63 17.04 14.28
N LYS A 57 -12.59 17.81 13.17
CA LYS A 57 -11.48 18.69 12.76
C LYS A 57 -10.15 17.93 12.65
N VAL A 58 -10.23 16.72 12.08
CA VAL A 58 -9.12 15.78 11.94
C VAL A 58 -8.96 15.45 10.46
N SER A 59 -7.75 15.08 10.02
CA SER A 59 -7.55 14.71 8.62
C SER A 59 -8.32 13.43 8.25
N PRO A 60 -8.85 13.31 7.02
CA PRO A 60 -9.49 12.07 6.57
C PRO A 60 -8.56 10.85 6.63
N LEU A 61 -7.24 11.06 6.52
CA LEU A 61 -6.21 10.01 6.62
C LEU A 61 -6.13 9.42 8.03
N GLU A 62 -6.21 10.26 9.05
CA GLU A 62 -6.16 9.81 10.45
C GLU A 62 -7.40 8.96 10.78
N ILE A 63 -8.58 9.38 10.33
CA ILE A 63 -9.80 8.57 10.47
C ILE A 63 -9.69 7.25 9.70
N ALA A 64 -9.08 7.25 8.51
CA ALA A 64 -8.83 6.04 7.75
C ALA A 64 -7.94 5.05 8.53
N ALA A 65 -6.90 5.56 9.20
CA ALA A 65 -5.98 4.76 10.00
C ALA A 65 -6.69 4.11 11.21
N HIS A 66 -7.52 4.87 11.93
CA HIS A 66 -8.30 4.37 13.07
C HIS A 66 -9.48 3.47 12.64
N ARG A 67 -10.02 3.67 11.43
CA ARG A 67 -11.00 2.74 10.80
C ARG A 67 -10.35 1.39 10.46
N ARG A 68 -9.08 1.36 10.08
CA ARG A 68 -8.37 0.14 9.68
C ARG A 68 -7.71 -0.59 10.86
N GLY A 69 -7.64 0.04 12.03
CA GLY A 69 -7.11 -0.59 13.26
C GLY A 69 -5.58 -0.63 13.32
N GLY A 70 -4.91 0.48 13.02
CA GLY A 70 -3.50 0.68 13.39
C GLY A 70 -2.44 0.41 12.30
N VAL A 71 -2.84 0.09 11.07
CA VAL A 71 -1.88 0.00 9.95
C VAL A 71 -1.88 1.32 9.16
N ILE A 72 -0.92 2.19 9.47
CA ILE A 72 -0.58 3.33 8.63
C ILE A 72 0.17 2.77 7.41
N GLY A 73 -0.54 2.57 6.29
CA GLY A 73 0.10 2.19 5.02
C GLY A 73 -0.73 1.28 4.10
N PHE A 74 -0.15 0.99 2.93
CA PHE A 74 -0.66 0.02 1.95
C PHE A 74 -0.23 -1.43 2.25
N ALA A 75 0.48 -1.66 3.35
CA ALA A 75 0.95 -2.99 3.71
C ALA A 75 -0.26 -3.92 3.94
N GLU A 76 -0.31 -4.99 3.17
CA GLU A 76 -1.27 -6.08 3.36
C GLU A 76 -0.89 -6.88 4.61
N ASP A 77 -1.85 -7.60 5.21
CA ASP A 77 -1.67 -8.37 6.47
C ASP A 77 -0.51 -9.38 6.43
N ASN A 78 0.02 -9.71 5.24
CA ASN A 78 1.13 -10.64 5.04
C ASN A 78 2.44 -9.98 4.56
N GLN A 79 2.52 -8.65 4.53
CA GLN A 79 3.74 -7.95 4.15
C GLN A 79 4.57 -7.62 5.39
N THR A 80 5.80 -8.11 5.41
CA THR A 80 6.83 -7.63 6.35
C THR A 80 7.12 -6.16 6.04
N SER A 81 6.99 -5.29 7.04
CA SER A 81 7.37 -3.88 6.92
C SER A 81 8.79 -3.76 6.39
N TYR A 82 9.01 -2.90 5.40
CA TYR A 82 10.33 -2.60 4.90
C TYR A 82 11.10 -1.84 5.99
N ASP A 83 11.94 -2.54 6.75
CA ASP A 83 12.91 -1.91 7.63
C ASP A 83 13.92 -1.17 6.77
N SER A 84 13.71 0.14 6.59
CA SER A 84 14.77 1.04 6.11
C SER A 84 15.74 1.30 7.26
N ALA A 85 16.33 0.23 7.80
CA ALA A 85 17.46 0.35 8.70
C ALA A 85 18.61 0.94 7.88
N THR A 86 18.94 2.19 8.17
CA THR A 86 20.24 2.76 7.89
C THR A 86 21.22 2.03 8.80
N ASP A 87 21.64 0.83 8.39
CA ASP A 87 22.63 0.06 9.13
C ASP A 87 23.97 0.09 8.39
N VAL A 88 24.74 1.11 8.73
CA VAL A 88 26.19 1.04 8.67
C VAL A 88 26.60 0.31 9.95
N SER A 89 27.29 -0.82 9.78
CA SER A 89 28.10 -1.59 10.76
C SER A 89 27.60 -2.98 11.19
N GLU A 90 28.40 -3.97 10.78
CA GLU A 90 28.81 -5.18 11.53
C GLU A 90 27.75 -6.23 11.92
N PHE A 91 27.46 -7.14 10.99
CA PHE A 91 26.86 -8.44 11.32
C PHE A 91 27.93 -9.48 11.72
N PRO A 92 27.81 -10.16 12.88
CA PRO A 92 28.56 -11.37 13.20
C PRO A 92 28.18 -12.53 12.27
N ALA A 93 29.17 -13.31 11.85
CA ALA A 93 29.15 -14.16 10.66
C ALA A 93 28.21 -15.39 10.65
N GLU A 94 27.34 -15.62 11.65
CA GLU A 94 26.70 -16.94 11.85
C GLU A 94 25.23 -17.08 11.47
N GLN A 95 24.55 -16.03 11.00
CA GLN A 95 23.14 -16.14 10.56
C GLN A 95 22.91 -15.65 9.14
N ARG A 96 23.77 -16.06 8.22
CA ARG A 96 23.46 -15.94 6.79
C ARG A 96 22.35 -16.95 6.47
N PRO A 97 21.18 -16.53 5.95
CA PRO A 97 20.23 -17.47 5.40
C PRO A 97 20.96 -18.27 4.31
N ARG A 98 20.71 -19.59 4.27
CA ARG A 98 21.26 -20.50 3.26
C ARG A 98 21.19 -19.79 1.91
N ARG A 99 22.36 -19.48 1.34
CA ARG A 99 22.46 -18.83 0.02
C ARG A 99 21.63 -19.64 -0.94
N MET A 100 20.42 -19.16 -1.26
CA MET A 100 19.80 -19.49 -2.53
C MET A 100 20.85 -19.12 -3.56
N ARG A 101 21.22 -20.10 -4.37
CA ARG A 101 22.23 -20.03 -5.40
C ARG A 101 21.99 -18.76 -6.23
N GLN A 102 22.81 -17.73 -6.01
CA GLN A 102 22.82 -16.49 -6.79
C GLN A 102 23.49 -16.75 -8.15
N GLU A 103 23.01 -17.75 -8.88
CA GLU A 103 23.41 -17.91 -10.27
C GLU A 103 22.67 -16.86 -11.10
N GLY A 104 23.39 -15.79 -11.48
CA GLY A 104 22.93 -14.83 -12.48
C GLY A 104 22.86 -13.36 -12.03
N LEU A 105 23.10 -13.03 -10.77
CA LEU A 105 23.17 -11.63 -10.32
C LEU A 105 24.64 -11.17 -10.33
N ASP A 106 24.98 -10.28 -11.27
CA ASP A 106 26.27 -9.59 -11.25
C ASP A 106 26.18 -8.42 -10.27
N LEU A 107 26.64 -8.66 -9.05
CA LEU A 107 26.59 -7.69 -7.94
C LEU A 107 27.59 -6.55 -8.08
N GLU A 108 28.57 -6.68 -8.99
CA GLU A 108 29.59 -5.66 -9.28
C GLU A 108 29.09 -4.59 -10.27
N ALA A 109 27.92 -4.80 -10.87
CA ALA A 109 27.34 -3.85 -11.83
C ALA A 109 26.91 -2.53 -11.14
N THR A 110 27.41 -1.42 -11.68
CA THR A 110 27.15 -0.05 -11.20
C THR A 110 25.75 0.45 -11.55
N ASN A 111 25.10 -0.11 -12.58
CA ASN A 111 23.75 0.24 -13.01
C ASN A 111 22.74 -0.88 -12.76
N PHE A 112 21.54 -0.50 -12.33
CA PHE A 112 20.43 -1.41 -12.02
C PHE A 112 20.08 -2.35 -13.18
N TYR A 113 20.07 -1.81 -14.41
CA TYR A 113 19.75 -2.59 -15.61
C TYR A 113 20.75 -3.73 -15.87
N ASP A 114 22.02 -3.53 -15.57
CA ASP A 114 23.05 -4.56 -15.75
C ASP A 114 22.97 -5.64 -14.66
N ARG A 115 22.58 -5.26 -13.44
CA ARG A 115 22.33 -6.19 -12.33
C ARG A 115 21.16 -7.14 -12.61
N VAL A 116 20.07 -6.63 -13.19
CA VAL A 116 18.82 -7.41 -13.40
C VAL A 116 18.84 -8.18 -14.73
N ARG A 117 19.62 -7.75 -15.73
CA ARG A 117 19.75 -8.45 -17.03
C ARG A 117 20.29 -9.88 -16.91
N GLY A 118 21.10 -10.17 -15.90
CA GLY A 118 21.60 -11.52 -15.69
C GLY A 118 20.51 -12.54 -15.32
N CYS A 119 19.42 -12.09 -14.68
CA CYS A 119 18.24 -12.93 -14.38
C CYS A 119 17.34 -13.17 -15.60
N MET A 120 17.49 -12.38 -16.67
CA MET A 120 16.73 -12.51 -17.94
C MET A 120 17.59 -13.11 -19.06
N LYS A 121 18.79 -13.59 -18.75
CA LYS A 121 19.67 -14.21 -19.73
C LYS A 121 19.04 -15.52 -20.22
N GLY A 122 18.68 -15.56 -21.51
CA GLY A 122 18.09 -16.73 -22.17
C GLY A 122 16.57 -16.74 -22.29
N THR A 123 15.85 -15.72 -21.82
CA THR A 123 14.39 -15.62 -22.04
C THR A 123 14.04 -15.09 -23.43
N VAL A 124 14.94 -14.33 -24.06
CA VAL A 124 14.78 -13.84 -25.43
C VAL A 124 15.71 -14.65 -26.34
N THR A 125 15.13 -15.41 -27.26
CA THR A 125 15.87 -16.10 -28.32
C THR A 125 15.79 -15.26 -29.59
N ILE A 126 16.89 -14.64 -29.98
CA ILE A 126 17.00 -13.89 -31.24
C ILE A 126 17.53 -14.86 -32.29
N ALA A 127 16.80 -15.02 -33.40
CA ALA A 127 17.27 -15.84 -34.51
C ALA A 127 18.53 -15.24 -35.13
N ALA A 128 19.45 -16.09 -35.59
CA ALA A 128 20.68 -15.63 -36.24
C ALA A 128 20.35 -14.80 -37.48
N GLY A 129 20.86 -13.56 -37.54
CA GLY A 129 20.62 -12.61 -38.64
C GLY A 129 19.49 -11.61 -38.41
N VAL A 130 18.83 -11.60 -37.25
CA VAL A 130 17.81 -10.60 -36.91
C VAL A 130 18.46 -9.34 -36.33
N ASP A 131 18.31 -8.21 -37.03
CA ASP A 131 18.73 -6.88 -36.57
C ASP A 131 17.59 -6.20 -35.81
N LEU A 132 17.77 -6.03 -34.50
CA LEU A 132 16.79 -5.37 -33.61
C LEU A 132 16.92 -3.85 -33.60
N THR A 133 17.89 -3.28 -34.31
CA THR A 133 18.11 -1.84 -34.42
C THR A 133 17.48 -1.24 -35.67
N ALA A 134 17.03 -2.09 -36.60
CA ALA A 134 16.25 -1.65 -37.74
C ALA A 134 14.88 -1.12 -37.29
N PRO A 135 14.38 -0.04 -37.92
CA PRO A 135 13.00 0.40 -37.69
C PRO A 135 12.05 -0.75 -38.02
N VAL A 136 10.98 -0.89 -37.22
CA VAL A 136 9.90 -1.85 -37.47
C VAL A 136 9.38 -1.66 -38.89
N GLU A 137 9.18 -2.78 -39.60
CA GLU A 137 8.65 -2.73 -40.96
C GLU A 137 7.25 -2.08 -40.97
N PRO A 138 6.95 -1.21 -41.95
CA PRO A 138 5.72 -0.41 -41.98
C PRO A 138 4.43 -1.26 -41.98
N ASP A 139 4.50 -2.50 -42.47
CA ASP A 139 3.38 -3.44 -42.51
C ASP A 139 2.87 -3.86 -41.11
N TRP A 140 3.67 -3.65 -40.05
CA TRP A 140 3.24 -3.91 -38.66
C TRP A 140 2.36 -2.80 -38.07
N VAL A 141 2.32 -1.63 -38.70
CA VAL A 141 1.49 -0.50 -38.26
C VAL A 141 0.03 -0.70 -38.70
N GLU A 142 -0.20 -1.27 -39.89
CA GLU A 142 -1.55 -1.52 -40.43
C GLU A 142 -2.34 -2.59 -39.64
N ALA A 143 -1.66 -3.50 -38.94
CA ALA A 143 -2.31 -4.58 -38.18
C ALA A 143 -3.09 -4.10 -36.93
N TYR A 144 -2.99 -2.82 -36.57
CA TYR A 144 -3.65 -2.23 -35.41
C TYR A 144 -4.59 -1.06 -35.76
N GLU A 145 -4.88 -0.83 -37.04
CA GLU A 145 -5.82 0.22 -37.50
C GLU A 145 -7.24 -0.28 -37.83
N ASP A 146 -7.65 -1.46 -37.33
CA ASP A 146 -9.06 -1.94 -37.37
C ASP A 146 -9.66 -2.03 -35.95
#